data_AF-W0MY25-F1
#
_entry.id   AF-W0MY25-F1
#
_cell.length_a   1.000
_cell.length_b   1.000
_cell.length_c   1.000
_cell.angle_alpha   90.00
_cell.angle_beta   90.00
_cell.angle_gamma   90.00
#
_symmetry.space_group_name_H-M   'P 1'
#
loop_
_entity.id
_entity.type
_entity.pdbx_description
1 polymer ?
#
loop_
_entity_poly.entity_id
_entity_poly.type
_entity_poly.pdbx_seq_one_letter_code
_entity_poly.pdbx_strand_id
1 'polypeptide(L)'
;MASLECVARQVTGDQQATLGKIMNDCRTLIPAPLDQAVIKTWAYASEFGRHIQEVREPSFEDAELVVGLCASVSSYLIKKSK
;
A
#
# COMPACT_ATOMS: atom_id res chain seq x y z
N MET A 1 -5.80 2.31 1.05
CA MET A 1 -4.38 2.68 0.85
C MET A 1 -4.12 3.45 -0.45
N ALA A 2 -5.05 4.31 -0.89
CA ALA A 2 -4.89 5.05 -2.16
C ALA A 2 -3.71 6.05 -2.14
N SER A 3 -3.43 6.65 -0.98
CA SER A 3 -2.29 7.58 -0.81
C SER A 3 -0.94 6.92 -1.14
N LEU A 4 -0.69 5.72 -0.62
CA LEU A 4 0.53 4.97 -0.91
C LEU A 4 0.59 4.55 -2.39
N GLU A 5 -0.54 4.19 -3.00
CA GLU A 5 -0.61 3.88 -4.43
C GLU A 5 -0.17 5.09 -5.27
N CYS A 6 -0.65 6.30 -4.97
CA CYS A 6 -0.23 7.53 -5.66
C CYS A 6 1.28 7.78 -5.56
N VAL A 7 1.87 7.61 -4.37
CA VAL A 7 3.32 7.79 -4.17
C VAL A 7 4.10 6.73 -4.95
N ALA A 8 3.68 5.48 -4.89
CA ALA A 8 4.32 4.38 -5.63
C ALA A 8 4.27 4.62 -7.16
N ARG A 9 3.13 5.10 -7.69
CA ARG A 9 3.00 5.49 -9.11
C ARG A 9 3.99 6.59 -9.49
N GLN A 10 4.13 7.60 -8.64
CA GLN A 10 5.06 8.70 -8.89
C GLN A 10 6.53 8.26 -8.85
N VAL A 11 6.89 7.38 -7.92
CA VAL A 11 8.25 6.85 -7.79
C VAL A 11 8.62 5.90 -8.94
N THR A 12 7.66 5.10 -9.43
CA THR A 12 7.89 4.12 -10.50
C THR A 12 7.64 4.64 -11.91
N GLY A 13 6.93 5.76 -12.05
CA GLY A 13 6.55 6.32 -13.34
C GLY A 13 5.32 5.67 -14.00
N ASP A 14 4.77 4.60 -13.43
CA ASP A 14 3.54 3.96 -13.95
C ASP A 14 2.30 4.60 -13.29
N GLN A 15 1.69 5.57 -13.96
CA GLN A 15 0.54 6.32 -13.43
C GLN A 15 -0.77 5.52 -13.38
N GLN A 16 -0.84 4.35 -14.02
CA GLN A 16 -2.08 3.56 -14.14
C GLN A 16 -2.04 2.27 -13.32
N ALA A 17 -0.85 1.82 -12.89
CA ALA A 17 -0.73 0.60 -12.11
C ALA A 17 -1.40 0.69 -10.73
N THR A 18 -1.93 -0.44 -10.25
CA THR A 18 -2.37 -0.58 -8.86
C THR A 18 -1.17 -0.81 -7.96
N LEU A 19 -1.30 -0.53 -6.66
CA LEU A 19 -0.21 -0.78 -5.70
C LEU A 19 0.20 -2.26 -5.71
N GLY A 20 -0.75 -3.19 -5.78
CA GLY A 20 -0.46 -4.62 -5.90
C GLY A 20 0.39 -4.97 -7.13
N LYS A 21 0.07 -4.37 -8.29
CA LYS A 21 0.87 -4.54 -9.52
C LYS A 21 2.28 -3.97 -9.35
N ILE A 22 2.40 -2.75 -8.83
CA ILE A 22 3.70 -2.10 -8.59
C ILE A 22 4.58 -2.93 -7.65
N MET A 23 4.01 -3.46 -6.58
CA MET A 23 4.75 -4.31 -5.62
C MET A 23 5.21 -5.63 -6.23
N ASN A 24 4.46 -6.19 -7.18
CA ASN A 24 4.85 -7.42 -7.88
C ASN A 24 5.92 -7.17 -8.95
N ASP A 25 5.78 -6.08 -9.72
CA ASP A 25 6.65 -5.75 -10.85
C ASP A 25 7.96 -5.11 -10.39
N CYS A 26 7.94 -4.36 -9.28
CA CYS A 26 9.09 -3.66 -8.71
C CYS A 26 9.48 -4.22 -7.33
N ARG A 27 9.85 -5.50 -7.25
CA ARG A 27 10.25 -6.14 -5.97
C ARG A 27 11.48 -5.51 -5.30
N THR A 28 12.22 -4.64 -5.99
CA THR A 28 13.36 -3.89 -5.43
C THR A 28 12.93 -2.64 -4.67
N LEU A 29 11.67 -2.20 -4.82
CA LEU A 29 11.14 -0.97 -4.21
C LEU A 29 11.19 -1.06 -2.68
N ILE A 30 10.76 -2.19 -2.14
CA ILE A 30 10.85 -2.54 -0.72
C ILE A 30 11.52 -3.92 -0.64
N PRO A 31 12.62 -4.07 0.12
CA PRO A 31 13.36 -5.33 0.16
C PRO A 31 12.54 -6.42 0.87
N ALA A 32 12.72 -7.67 0.44
CA ALA A 32 12.18 -8.82 1.17
C ALA A 32 12.82 -8.94 2.56
N PRO A 33 12.07 -9.34 3.61
CA PRO A 33 10.64 -9.68 3.60
C PRO A 33 9.71 -8.50 3.96
N LEU A 34 10.21 -7.25 3.97
CA LEU A 34 9.42 -6.08 4.37
C LEU A 34 8.30 -5.76 3.36
N ASP A 35 8.50 -6.12 2.10
CA ASP A 35 7.48 -6.06 1.04
C ASP A 35 6.19 -6.79 1.42
N GLN A 36 6.30 -7.91 2.14
CA GLN A 36 5.16 -8.72 2.56
C GLN A 36 4.20 -7.97 3.49
N ALA A 37 4.72 -7.09 4.34
CA ALA A 37 3.87 -6.27 5.20
C ALA A 37 2.98 -5.35 4.36
N VAL A 38 3.54 -4.72 3.32
CA VAL A 38 2.82 -3.82 2.42
C VAL A 38 1.80 -4.58 1.58
N ILE A 39 2.20 -5.72 1.00
CA ILE A 39 1.31 -6.57 0.18
C ILE A 39 0.11 -7.04 1.01
N LYS A 40 0.35 -7.57 2.22
CA LYS A 40 -0.73 -8.07 3.10
C LYS A 40 -1.64 -6.95 3.59
N THR A 41 -1.08 -5.79 3.93
CA THR A 41 -1.88 -4.62 4.34
C THR A 41 -2.73 -4.09 3.17
N TRP A 42 -2.18 -4.10 1.95
CA TRP A 42 -2.93 -3.71 0.76
C TRP A 42 -4.06 -4.68 0.43
N ALA A 43 -3.80 -5.99 0.53
CA ALA A 43 -4.84 -7.01 0.40
C ALA A 43 -5.95 -6.78 1.44
N TYR A 44 -5.60 -6.66 2.72
CA TYR A 44 -6.53 -6.32 3.80
C TYR A 44 -7.38 -5.09 3.44
N ALA A 45 -6.76 -3.95 3.19
CA ALA A 45 -7.48 -2.70 2.89
C ALA A 45 -8.31 -2.74 1.60
N SER A 46 -7.96 -3.60 0.63
CA SER A 46 -8.69 -3.72 -0.63
C SER A 46 -9.97 -4.54 -0.46
N GLU A 47 -9.94 -5.57 0.40
CA GLU A 47 -11.13 -6.33 0.79
C GLU A 47 -12.15 -5.40 1.46
N PHE A 48 -11.73 -4.56 2.41
CA PHE A 48 -12.66 -3.65 3.11
C PHE A 48 -13.10 -2.42 2.30
N GLY A 49 -12.31 -1.98 1.31
CA GLY A 49 -12.54 -0.72 0.60
C GLY A 49 -13.19 -0.84 -0.79
N ARG A 50 -13.11 -2.00 -1.46
CA ARG A 50 -13.61 -2.17 -2.85
C ARG A 50 -14.64 -3.29 -3.02
N HIS A 51 -14.61 -4.29 -2.15
CA HIS A 51 -15.67 -5.30 -2.04
C HIS A 51 -16.28 -5.17 -0.65
N ILE A 52 -17.17 -4.19 -0.48
CA ILE A 52 -17.97 -4.07 0.74
C ILE A 52 -18.85 -5.33 0.81
N GLN A 53 -18.32 -6.42 1.32
CA GLN A 53 -19.13 -7.45 1.94
C GLN A 53 -19.76 -6.77 3.15
N GLU A 54 -21.08 -6.70 3.19
CA GLU A 54 -21.93 -6.03 4.19
C GLU A 54 -21.69 -6.47 5.65
N VAL A 55 -20.65 -7.27 5.93
CA VAL A 55 -20.52 -8.05 7.16
C VAL A 55 -19.35 -7.59 8.04
N ARG A 56 -18.38 -6.80 7.57
CA ARG A 56 -17.28 -6.30 8.44
C ARG A 56 -16.78 -4.91 8.07
N GLU A 57 -17.12 -3.93 8.90
CA GLU A 57 -16.36 -2.69 8.97
C GLU A 57 -15.06 -2.95 9.75
N PRO A 58 -13.89 -2.47 9.28
CA PRO A 58 -12.67 -2.53 10.06
C PRO A 58 -12.84 -1.70 11.35
N SER A 59 -12.18 -2.13 12.43
CA SER A 59 -12.12 -1.30 13.64
C SER A 59 -11.40 0.02 13.33
N PHE A 60 -11.71 1.07 14.10
CA PHE A 60 -11.00 2.34 13.98
C PHE A 60 -9.48 2.15 14.17
N GLU A 61 -9.08 1.30 15.12
CA GLU A 61 -7.68 0.98 15.42
C GLU A 61 -6.97 0.34 14.21
N ASP A 62 -7.63 -0.61 13.53
CA ASP A 62 -7.08 -1.22 12.31
C ASP A 62 -6.98 -0.20 11.17
N ALA A 63 -7.98 0.66 11.02
CA ALA A 63 -7.98 1.72 10.01
C ALA A 63 -6.83 2.73 10.26
N GLU A 64 -6.65 3.14 11.51
CA GLU A 64 -5.55 4.02 11.93
C GLU A 64 -4.19 3.38 11.65
N LEU A 65 -4.02 2.10 11.99
CA LEU A 65 -2.80 1.36 11.69
C LEU A 65 -2.49 1.34 10.19
N VAL A 66 -3.50 1.07 9.34
CA VAL A 66 -3.35 1.10 7.88
C VAL A 66 -2.91 2.47 7.37
N VAL A 67 -3.48 3.55 7.92
CA VAL A 67 -3.10 4.93 7.55
C VAL A 67 -1.66 5.24 7.99
N GLY A 68 -1.28 4.87 9.21
CA GLY A 68 0.09 5.04 9.72
C GLY A 68 1.12 4.28 8.88
N LEU A 69 0.81 3.04 8.47
CA LEU A 69 1.63 2.27 7.54
C LEU A 69 1.76 2.98 6.19
N CYS A 70 0.67 3.51 5.63
CA CYS A 70 0.74 4.27 4.38
C CYS A 70 1.69 5.47 4.48
N ALA A 71 1.62 6.23 5.58
CA ALA A 71 2.45 7.41 5.79
C ALA A 71 3.95 7.05 5.92
N SER A 72 4.24 6.01 6.72
CA SER A 72 5.61 5.52 6.94
C SER A 72 6.24 4.98 5.66
N VAL A 73 5.52 4.11 4.94
CA VAL A 73 6.01 3.51 3.70
C VAL A 73 6.17 4.56 2.60
N SER A 74 5.22 5.49 2.46
CA SER A 74 5.34 6.59 1.48
C SER A 74 6.59 7.42 1.72
N SER A 75 6.86 7.77 2.98
CA SER A 75 8.06 8.52 3.37
C SER A 75 9.35 7.75 3.05
N TYR A 76 9.35 6.43 3.26
CA TYR A 76 10.46 5.56 2.89
C TYR A 76 10.70 5.57 1.37
N LEU A 77 9.64 5.38 0.57
CA LEU A 77 9.73 5.35 -0.89
C LEU A 77 10.25 6.67 -1.47
N ILE A 78 9.74 7.81 -0.98
CA ILE A 78 10.18 9.14 -1.39
C ILE A 78 11.67 9.35 -1.08
N LYS A 79 12.15 8.91 0.10
CA LYS A 79 13.56 9.02 0.47
C LYS A 79 14.48 8.15 -0.37
N LYS A 80 14.02 6.95 -0.74
CA LYS A 80 14.78 6.00 -1.56
C LYS A 80 14.81 6.38 -3.05
N SER A 81 13.84 7.17 -3.50
CA SER A 81 13.76 7.67 -4.88
C SER A 81 14.65 8.89 -5.15
N LYS A 82 15.26 9.48 -4.10
CA LYS A 82 16.30 10.51 -4.23
C LYS A 82 17.66 9.85 -4.39
#